data_AF-A0A3A8QU96-F1
#
_entry.id   AF-A0A3A8QU96-F1
#
_cell.length_a   1.000
_cell.length_b   1.000
_cell.length_c   1.000
_cell.angle_alpha   90.00
_cell.angle_beta   90.00
_cell.angle_gamma   90.00
#
_symmetry.space_group_name_H-M   'P 1'
#
loop_
_entity.id
_entity.type
_entity.pdbx_description
1 polymer ?
#
loop_
_entity_poly.entity_id
_entity_poly.type
_entity_poly.pdbx_seq_one_letter_code
_entity_poly.pdbx_strand_id
1 'polypeptide(L)'
;MASSLLRVPWCFLLLALTGCESALPDDTRADPSADVVLGTSESDIRIANSLTTRELVLNAIAANHDANEALATNSLESLFDPDVMESGPQSALVNHQLRDPYAQRFMAYLVGCALDPGEKLAWVNPLQPAGSQDSEWEGSAGLCPWWRTGTPGDECLKRVTACLLARNNLLGYRVELSMRGELHDAEHAIAQPFALDSWTVPLDHVPPSQGPLSSAVECGSQTVGSGRDCGWTMHSVGWCPAGQTVSVGAGGPPGCSSGAPLGSSSGARMMLRVCRGIAGCDAGDARHVDSSQGCALGSTYPLPSLGTDPTVTFACPANGGYFTVMTAPWDSSAEGTANVAWSSAVQAPLSERAVYRVREGAFYGNLFGRDALRDDINVTVTLATGSKDRYVVNRPRTRQAKPIFKDLYACYDPGWVHGMAYATYRVCALPGTNEDCAAQVTGPCWDTNPQATHQCETQDGPLLNGDGDFERCRDLNNTVWGEPVTVYLNGACDLVDEQHRDLCKRYSEPPPPQDTGRGKEKR
;
A
#
# COMPACT_ATOMS: atom_id res chain seq x y z
N MET A 1 62.30 6.35 -48.15
CA MET A 1 63.06 5.27 -47.50
C MET A 1 63.47 5.76 -46.13
N ALA A 2 63.19 4.95 -45.10
CA ALA A 2 63.66 5.00 -43.72
C ALA A 2 63.57 6.34 -42.96
N SER A 3 62.69 6.40 -41.95
CA SER A 3 63.06 6.93 -40.62
C SER A 3 62.04 6.49 -39.57
N SER A 4 62.48 5.48 -38.81
CA SER A 4 62.28 5.19 -37.38
C SER A 4 61.28 6.04 -36.58
N LEU A 5 60.27 5.38 -36.00
CA LEU A 5 59.60 5.86 -34.79
C LEU A 5 59.63 4.79 -33.70
N LEU A 6 60.08 5.25 -32.53
CA LEU A 6 60.29 4.51 -31.30
C LEU A 6 58.99 4.02 -30.68
N ARG A 7 59.08 2.86 -30.02
CA ARG A 7 58.14 2.37 -29.01
C ARG A 7 58.36 3.10 -27.67
N VAL A 8 57.27 3.53 -27.04
CA VAL A 8 57.14 3.64 -25.57
C VAL A 8 55.72 3.18 -25.19
N PRO A 9 55.54 2.34 -24.15
CA PRO A 9 54.27 1.69 -23.82
C PRO A 9 53.49 2.37 -22.69
N TRP A 10 52.21 1.99 -22.59
CA TRP A 10 51.34 1.99 -21.40
C TRP A 10 51.18 3.28 -20.57
N CYS A 11 49.98 3.85 -20.66
CA CYS A 11 49.17 4.18 -19.49
C CYS A 11 47.68 4.06 -19.86
N PHE A 12 46.99 3.09 -19.26
CA PHE A 12 45.53 2.99 -19.26
C PHE A 12 44.97 4.19 -18.48
N LEU A 13 44.25 5.08 -19.16
CA LEU A 13 43.38 6.06 -18.51
C LEU A 13 41.99 5.44 -18.38
N LEU A 14 41.67 4.92 -17.21
CA LEU A 14 40.30 4.61 -16.79
C LEU A 14 39.64 5.93 -16.37
N LEU A 15 38.76 6.46 -17.20
CA LEU A 15 37.85 7.55 -16.85
C LEU A 15 36.73 6.96 -15.97
N ALA A 16 36.89 7.06 -14.65
CA ALA A 16 35.79 6.94 -13.71
C ALA A 16 35.03 8.27 -13.67
N LEU A 17 33.86 8.31 -14.30
CA LEU A 17 32.91 9.40 -14.13
C LEU A 17 32.20 9.20 -12.78
N THR A 18 32.71 9.84 -11.74
CA THR A 18 31.98 10.04 -10.48
C THR A 18 31.07 11.25 -10.67
N GLY A 19 29.76 11.04 -10.74
CA GLY A 19 28.78 12.11 -10.63
C GLY A 19 28.84 12.72 -9.24
N CYS A 20 29.01 14.05 -9.17
CA CYS A 20 28.88 14.82 -7.94
C CYS A 20 27.41 14.90 -7.55
N GLU A 21 27.09 14.28 -6.42
CA GLU A 21 25.88 14.53 -5.63
C GLU A 21 26.02 15.94 -5.03
N SER A 22 25.13 16.86 -5.39
CA SER A 22 25.10 18.22 -4.85
C SER A 22 24.46 18.21 -3.47
N ALA A 23 25.28 18.46 -2.45
CA ALA A 23 24.85 18.71 -1.08
C ALA A 23 23.88 19.89 -1.02
N LEU A 24 22.74 19.69 -0.34
CA LEU A 24 21.79 20.73 0.01
C LEU A 24 22.46 21.77 0.94
N PRO A 25 22.08 23.05 0.88
CA PRO A 25 22.65 24.09 1.73
C PRO A 25 22.26 23.88 3.20
N ASP A 26 23.28 23.69 4.02
CA ASP A 26 23.25 23.55 5.48
C ASP A 26 23.24 24.95 6.10
N ASP A 27 22.09 25.37 6.65
CA ASP A 27 22.00 26.57 7.47
C ASP A 27 20.88 26.44 8.51
N THR A 28 20.99 25.45 9.41
CA THR A 28 20.35 25.49 10.72
C THR A 28 21.26 24.83 11.75
N ARG A 29 21.93 25.64 12.56
CA ARG A 29 22.56 25.18 13.82
C ARG A 29 21.47 24.54 14.68
N ALA A 30 21.53 23.21 14.83
CA ALA A 30 20.68 22.46 15.73
C ALA A 30 20.95 22.86 17.19
N ASP A 31 19.94 23.39 17.85
CA ASP A 31 19.88 23.53 19.31
C ASP A 31 19.53 22.15 19.91
N PRO A 32 20.35 21.58 20.80
CA PRO A 32 20.12 20.26 21.40
C PRO A 32 18.96 20.23 22.43
N SER A 33 18.17 21.30 22.54
CA SER A 33 17.04 21.41 23.46
C SER A 33 15.69 21.74 22.81
N ALA A 34 15.60 21.69 21.49
CA ALA A 34 14.31 21.81 20.81
C ALA A 34 13.53 20.49 20.90
N ASP A 35 12.39 20.53 21.60
CA ASP A 35 11.36 19.49 21.54
C ASP A 35 11.01 19.24 20.06
N VAL A 36 11.42 18.08 19.55
CA VAL A 36 10.98 17.60 18.25
C VAL A 36 9.50 17.23 18.40
N VAL A 37 8.63 18.19 18.10
CA VAL A 37 7.23 17.89 17.79
C VAL A 37 7.29 17.07 16.50
N LEU A 38 7.17 15.75 16.65
CA LEU A 38 7.12 14.81 15.55
C LEU A 38 5.96 15.19 14.63
N GLY A 39 6.25 15.35 13.34
CA GLY A 39 5.26 15.69 12.32
C GLY A 39 4.11 14.69 12.32
N THR A 40 2.91 15.21 12.14
CA THR A 40 1.71 14.41 11.87
C THR A 40 1.95 13.60 10.60
N SER A 41 1.70 12.30 10.68
CA SER A 41 1.66 11.40 9.52
C SER A 41 0.61 11.92 8.54
N GLU A 42 1.03 12.56 7.46
CA GLU A 42 0.14 12.93 6.36
C GLU A 42 0.39 11.99 5.18
N SER A 43 -0.60 11.10 4.96
CA SER A 43 -1.14 10.52 3.71
C SER A 43 -1.14 8.98 3.61
N ASP A 44 -2.32 8.36 3.72
CA ASP A 44 -2.56 6.91 3.57
C ASP A 44 -2.62 6.46 2.08
N ILE A 45 -1.48 6.42 1.38
CA ILE A 45 -1.37 5.70 0.08
C ILE A 45 -0.79 4.28 0.27
N ARG A 46 -0.77 3.76 1.50
CA ARG A 46 -0.62 2.31 1.73
C ARG A 46 -1.99 1.68 1.80
N ILE A 47 -2.34 0.99 0.73
CA ILE A 47 -3.70 0.51 0.53
C ILE A 47 -3.74 -0.99 0.33
N ALA A 48 -4.60 -1.63 1.11
CA ALA A 48 -4.92 -3.04 1.01
C ALA A 48 -5.52 -3.43 -0.34
N ASN A 49 -5.06 -4.56 -0.88
CA ASN A 49 -5.53 -5.11 -2.14
C ASN A 49 -6.49 -6.30 -2.00
N SER A 50 -7.49 -6.27 -1.12
CA SER A 50 -8.42 -7.40 -0.95
C SER A 50 -9.59 -7.44 -1.95
N LEU A 51 -9.56 -6.64 -3.03
CA LEU A 51 -10.59 -6.65 -4.07
C LEU A 51 -10.39 -7.85 -4.98
N THR A 52 -11.29 -8.83 -4.93
CA THR A 52 -11.16 -9.99 -5.81
C THR A 52 -11.42 -9.61 -7.25
N THR A 53 -10.83 -10.35 -8.20
CA THR A 53 -11.07 -10.08 -9.62
C THR A 53 -12.53 -10.18 -10.00
N ARG A 54 -13.29 -11.08 -9.38
CA ARG A 54 -14.74 -11.17 -9.61
C ARG A 54 -15.49 -9.95 -9.09
N GLU A 55 -15.07 -9.40 -7.95
CA GLU A 55 -15.67 -8.18 -7.40
C GLU A 55 -15.33 -6.96 -8.26
N LEU A 56 -14.13 -6.89 -8.84
CA LEU A 56 -13.76 -5.84 -9.78
C LEU A 56 -14.53 -5.97 -11.11
N VAL A 57 -14.59 -7.16 -11.70
CA VAL A 57 -14.96 -7.33 -13.11
C VAL A 57 -16.37 -7.87 -13.35
N LEU A 58 -17.07 -8.40 -12.34
CA LEU A 58 -18.42 -8.97 -12.48
C LEU A 58 -19.39 -8.44 -11.42
N ASN A 59 -19.25 -7.17 -11.06
CA ASN A 59 -20.20 -6.46 -10.21
C ASN A 59 -21.21 -5.64 -11.03
N ALA A 60 -22.36 -5.38 -10.43
CA ALA A 60 -23.47 -4.71 -11.10
C ALA A 60 -23.28 -3.20 -11.38
N ILE A 61 -22.17 -2.59 -10.94
CA ILE A 61 -21.83 -1.20 -11.25
C ILE A 61 -20.77 -1.16 -12.37
N ALA A 62 -19.57 -1.70 -12.13
CA ALA A 62 -18.47 -1.61 -13.09
C ALA A 62 -18.75 -2.41 -14.38
N ALA A 63 -19.42 -3.56 -14.26
CA ALA A 63 -19.78 -4.40 -15.41
C ALA A 63 -21.21 -4.15 -15.90
N ASN A 64 -21.73 -2.93 -15.74
CA ASN A 64 -23.00 -2.48 -16.29
C ASN A 64 -22.78 -1.19 -17.08
N HIS A 65 -23.07 -1.19 -18.38
CA HIS A 65 -22.76 -0.04 -19.25
C HIS A 65 -23.38 1.28 -18.78
N ASP A 66 -24.64 1.27 -18.35
CA ASP A 66 -25.35 2.50 -17.99
C ASP A 66 -24.98 2.98 -16.57
N ALA A 67 -24.74 2.07 -15.62
CA ALA A 67 -24.29 2.43 -14.27
C ALA A 67 -22.83 2.92 -14.27
N ASN A 68 -21.99 2.30 -15.09
CA ASN A 68 -20.61 2.70 -15.28
C ASN A 68 -20.50 4.08 -15.97
N GLU A 69 -21.32 4.33 -17.00
CA GLU A 69 -21.47 5.66 -17.60
C GLU A 69 -21.96 6.70 -16.58
N ALA A 70 -22.90 6.34 -15.71
CA ALA A 70 -23.37 7.25 -14.67
C ALA A 70 -22.23 7.70 -13.75
N LEU A 71 -21.36 6.78 -13.32
CA LEU A 71 -20.16 7.11 -12.54
C LEU A 71 -19.21 8.06 -13.29
N ALA A 72 -19.00 7.81 -14.58
CA ALA A 72 -18.07 8.60 -15.40
C ALA A 72 -18.55 10.04 -15.66
N THR A 73 -19.85 10.30 -15.52
CA THR A 73 -20.48 11.57 -15.94
C THR A 73 -21.08 12.40 -14.80
N ASN A 74 -21.07 11.89 -13.57
CA ASN A 74 -21.63 12.55 -12.41
C ASN A 74 -20.64 12.61 -11.25
N SER A 75 -20.87 13.55 -10.33
CA SER A 75 -20.23 13.54 -9.01
C SER A 75 -20.70 12.33 -8.19
N LEU A 76 -19.89 11.89 -7.23
CA LEU A 76 -20.26 10.79 -6.35
C LEU A 76 -21.44 11.17 -5.43
N GLU A 77 -21.43 12.38 -4.84
CA GLU A 77 -22.52 12.81 -3.95
C GLU A 77 -23.88 12.89 -4.68
N SER A 78 -23.90 13.37 -5.93
CA SER A 78 -25.15 13.45 -6.70
C SER A 78 -25.75 12.08 -7.03
N LEU A 79 -24.97 10.99 -6.97
CA LEU A 79 -25.43 9.63 -7.23
C LEU A 79 -25.81 8.84 -5.97
N PHE A 80 -25.13 9.09 -4.85
CA PHE A 80 -25.16 8.20 -3.67
C PHE A 80 -25.60 8.89 -2.37
N ASP A 81 -25.22 10.15 -2.16
CA ASP A 81 -25.41 10.79 -0.87
C ASP A 81 -26.89 11.14 -0.66
N PRO A 82 -27.58 10.59 0.36
CA PRO A 82 -29.02 10.81 0.54
C PRO A 82 -29.41 12.28 0.73
N ASP A 83 -28.50 13.14 1.19
CA ASP A 83 -28.76 14.56 1.44
C ASP A 83 -28.55 15.44 0.18
N VAL A 84 -27.77 14.96 -0.79
CA VAL A 84 -27.38 15.72 -1.99
C VAL A 84 -27.92 15.10 -3.29
N MET A 85 -28.20 13.79 -3.27
CA MET A 85 -28.52 12.99 -4.45
C MET A 85 -29.65 13.58 -5.28
N GLU A 86 -29.40 13.71 -6.58
CA GLU A 86 -30.40 14.17 -7.53
C GLU A 86 -31.35 13.02 -7.86
N SER A 87 -32.64 13.20 -7.61
CA SER A 87 -33.65 12.22 -7.97
C SER A 87 -33.76 12.09 -9.49
N GLY A 88 -33.32 10.96 -10.04
CA GLY A 88 -33.32 10.74 -11.48
C GLY A 88 -33.11 9.28 -11.88
N PRO A 89 -33.17 8.97 -13.19
CA PRO A 89 -32.99 7.60 -13.68
C PRO A 89 -31.61 7.00 -13.35
N GLN A 90 -30.55 7.82 -13.37
CA GLN A 90 -29.18 7.38 -13.10
C GLN A 90 -28.97 7.02 -11.62
N SER A 91 -29.35 7.89 -10.69
CA SER A 91 -29.28 7.61 -9.25
C SER A 91 -30.18 6.44 -8.85
N ALA A 92 -31.37 6.32 -9.44
CA ALA A 92 -32.24 5.15 -9.23
C ALA A 92 -31.62 3.85 -9.75
N LEU A 93 -30.97 3.88 -10.92
CA LEU A 93 -30.25 2.74 -11.49
C LEU A 93 -29.11 2.31 -10.57
N VAL A 94 -28.21 3.22 -10.22
CA VAL A 94 -27.03 2.94 -9.41
C VAL A 94 -27.42 2.38 -8.04
N ASN A 95 -28.39 3.01 -7.36
CA ASN A 95 -28.93 2.50 -6.10
C ASN A 95 -29.51 1.09 -6.22
N HIS A 96 -30.14 0.78 -7.36
CA HIS A 96 -30.63 -0.58 -7.61
C HIS A 96 -29.49 -1.59 -7.78
N GLN A 97 -28.39 -1.20 -8.43
CA GLN A 97 -27.22 -2.07 -8.60
C GLN A 97 -26.46 -2.33 -7.29
N LEU A 98 -26.53 -1.42 -6.30
CA LEU A 98 -25.96 -1.61 -4.97
C LEU A 98 -26.60 -2.76 -4.16
N ARG A 99 -27.66 -3.41 -4.68
CA ARG A 99 -28.15 -4.69 -4.15
C ARG A 99 -27.22 -5.86 -4.44
N ASP A 100 -26.21 -5.66 -5.29
CA ASP A 100 -25.11 -6.59 -5.46
C ASP A 100 -24.01 -6.33 -4.41
N PRO A 101 -23.70 -7.28 -3.52
CA PRO A 101 -22.59 -7.13 -2.56
C PRO A 101 -21.24 -6.85 -3.23
N TYR A 102 -21.02 -7.35 -4.46
CA TYR A 102 -19.78 -7.05 -5.20
C TYR A 102 -19.72 -5.59 -5.63
N ALA A 103 -20.87 -4.97 -5.94
CA ALA A 103 -20.94 -3.55 -6.27
C ALA A 103 -20.63 -2.68 -5.05
N GLN A 104 -21.13 -3.06 -3.87
CA GLN A 104 -20.81 -2.35 -2.62
C GLN A 104 -19.31 -2.43 -2.28
N ARG A 105 -18.68 -3.60 -2.48
CA ARG A 105 -17.23 -3.76 -2.32
C ARG A 105 -16.44 -2.96 -3.34
N PHE A 106 -16.84 -2.99 -4.61
CA PHE A 106 -16.24 -2.17 -5.65
C PHE A 106 -16.29 -0.67 -5.29
N MET A 107 -17.44 -0.18 -4.82
CA MET A 107 -17.59 1.22 -4.40
C MET A 107 -16.70 1.59 -3.22
N ALA A 108 -16.58 0.73 -2.20
CA ALA A 108 -15.66 0.98 -1.09
C ALA A 108 -14.20 1.16 -1.58
N TYR A 109 -13.79 0.37 -2.58
CA TYR A 109 -12.47 0.48 -3.19
C TYR A 109 -12.33 1.71 -4.10
N LEU A 110 -13.38 2.07 -4.83
CA LEU A 110 -13.42 3.25 -5.69
C LEU A 110 -13.31 4.52 -4.86
N VAL A 111 -14.15 4.66 -3.83
CA VAL A 111 -14.12 5.79 -2.90
C VAL A 111 -12.77 5.87 -2.20
N GLY A 112 -12.24 4.73 -1.73
CA GLY A 112 -10.90 4.69 -1.13
C GLY A 112 -9.77 5.07 -2.10
N CYS A 113 -9.92 4.86 -3.41
CA CYS A 113 -8.94 5.32 -4.40
C CYS A 113 -9.14 6.81 -4.78
N ALA A 114 -10.38 7.29 -4.80
CA ALA A 114 -10.68 8.64 -5.26
C ALA A 114 -10.47 9.70 -4.17
N LEU A 115 -11.03 9.48 -2.98
CA LEU A 115 -11.15 10.49 -1.92
C LEU A 115 -9.98 10.47 -0.94
N ASP A 116 -9.75 11.60 -0.29
CA ASP A 116 -8.68 11.79 0.69
C ASP A 116 -8.93 11.01 2.00
N PRO A 117 -7.88 10.70 2.79
CA PRO A 117 -8.06 10.15 4.14
C PRO A 117 -9.00 11.01 4.99
N GLY A 118 -9.95 10.36 5.67
CA GLY A 118 -10.93 11.03 6.54
C GLY A 118 -12.14 11.61 5.82
N GLU A 119 -12.13 11.68 4.47
CA GLU A 119 -13.33 11.96 3.71
C GLU A 119 -14.27 10.74 3.69
N LYS A 120 -15.57 11.01 3.86
CA LYS A 120 -16.59 9.96 3.81
C LYS A 120 -17.68 10.27 2.80
N LEU A 121 -18.16 9.24 2.10
CA LEU A 121 -19.32 9.30 1.21
C LEU A 121 -20.47 8.51 1.83
N ALA A 122 -21.54 9.21 2.20
CA ALA A 122 -22.76 8.59 2.69
C ALA A 122 -23.51 7.89 1.54
N TRP A 123 -24.21 6.82 1.85
CA TRP A 123 -25.07 6.11 0.91
C TRP A 123 -26.13 5.27 1.62
N VAL A 124 -27.19 4.90 0.88
CA VAL A 124 -28.28 4.08 1.39
C VAL A 124 -28.03 2.60 1.06
N ASN A 125 -27.82 1.78 2.08
CA ASN A 125 -27.57 0.35 1.96
C ASN A 125 -28.86 -0.46 1.77
N PRO A 126 -29.14 -0.97 0.54
CA PRO A 126 -30.38 -1.66 0.27
C PRO A 126 -30.39 -3.10 0.81
N LEU A 127 -29.29 -3.58 1.41
CA LEU A 127 -29.18 -4.88 2.06
C LEU A 127 -29.48 -4.82 3.57
N GLN A 128 -29.47 -3.62 4.15
CA GLN A 128 -29.83 -3.42 5.55
C GLN A 128 -31.36 -3.23 5.71
N PRO A 129 -31.92 -3.58 6.88
CA PRO A 129 -33.32 -3.32 7.21
C PRO A 129 -33.69 -1.83 7.10
N ALA A 130 -34.95 -1.56 6.77
CA ALA A 130 -35.46 -0.19 6.74
C ALA A 130 -35.27 0.50 8.10
N GLY A 131 -34.74 1.73 8.08
CA GLY A 131 -34.41 2.51 9.28
C GLY A 131 -33.00 2.30 9.83
N SER A 132 -32.20 1.42 9.21
CA SER A 132 -30.77 1.26 9.52
C SER A 132 -29.94 1.14 8.24
N GLN A 133 -30.33 1.85 7.18
CA GLN A 133 -29.72 1.73 5.86
C GLN A 133 -28.57 2.71 5.64
N ASP A 134 -28.43 3.71 6.49
CA ASP A 134 -27.36 4.70 6.34
C ASP A 134 -26.01 4.01 6.54
N SER A 135 -25.17 4.13 5.53
CA SER A 135 -23.83 3.54 5.49
C SER A 135 -22.86 4.55 4.91
N GLU A 136 -21.57 4.34 5.16
CA GLU A 136 -20.50 5.23 4.71
C GLU A 136 -19.42 4.42 4.00
N TRP A 137 -18.86 4.98 2.93
CA TRP A 137 -17.54 4.59 2.42
C TRP A 137 -16.52 5.65 2.81
N GLU A 138 -15.27 5.24 3.01
CA GLU A 138 -14.19 6.12 3.48
C GLU A 138 -13.09 6.24 2.41
N GLY A 139 -12.58 7.46 2.24
CA GLY A 139 -11.44 7.79 1.39
C GLY A 139 -10.11 7.32 1.98
N SER A 140 -9.07 7.27 1.15
CA SER A 140 -7.72 6.86 1.56
C SER A 140 -6.64 7.44 0.65
N ALA A 141 -6.71 7.19 -0.65
CA ALA A 141 -5.61 7.49 -1.57
C ALA A 141 -5.58 8.96 -2.04
N GLY A 142 -6.72 9.65 -2.07
CA GLY A 142 -6.78 11.05 -2.52
C GLY A 142 -6.42 11.27 -3.98
N LEU A 143 -6.61 10.28 -4.87
CA LEU A 143 -6.14 10.40 -6.26
C LEU A 143 -7.03 11.30 -7.13
N CYS A 144 -8.28 11.49 -6.72
CA CYS A 144 -9.25 12.35 -7.39
C CYS A 144 -10.36 12.84 -6.42
N PRO A 145 -10.00 13.65 -5.40
CA PRO A 145 -10.93 14.06 -4.36
C PRO A 145 -12.09 14.92 -4.90
N TRP A 146 -11.88 15.68 -5.97
CA TRP A 146 -12.92 16.52 -6.57
C TRP A 146 -14.07 15.72 -7.20
N TRP A 147 -13.90 14.43 -7.51
CA TRP A 147 -14.98 13.57 -7.99
C TRP A 147 -16.12 13.43 -6.96
N ARG A 148 -15.83 13.70 -5.68
CA ARG A 148 -16.86 13.81 -4.65
C ARG A 148 -18.01 14.73 -5.07
N THR A 149 -17.66 15.96 -5.48
CA THR A 149 -18.61 17.06 -5.72
C THR A 149 -18.72 17.48 -7.17
N GLY A 150 -17.78 17.07 -8.03
CA GLY A 150 -17.71 17.41 -9.45
C GLY A 150 -17.69 16.19 -10.35
N THR A 151 -18.05 16.38 -11.62
CA THR A 151 -17.86 15.35 -12.66
C THR A 151 -16.37 15.08 -12.83
N PRO A 152 -15.94 13.81 -12.89
CA PRO A 152 -14.53 13.48 -13.03
C PRO A 152 -14.03 13.80 -14.45
N GLY A 153 -12.79 14.28 -14.56
CA GLY A 153 -12.07 14.37 -15.83
C GLY A 153 -11.47 13.03 -16.26
N ASP A 154 -10.94 12.97 -17.48
CA ASP A 154 -10.34 11.75 -18.04
C ASP A 154 -9.13 11.24 -17.24
N GLU A 155 -8.26 12.14 -16.79
CA GLU A 155 -7.07 11.85 -15.97
C GLU A 155 -7.48 11.21 -14.64
N CYS A 156 -8.48 11.79 -13.98
CA CYS A 156 -9.08 11.25 -12.76
C CYS A 156 -9.57 9.81 -12.94
N LEU A 157 -10.37 9.57 -13.99
CA LEU A 157 -10.92 8.23 -14.27
C LEU A 157 -9.81 7.20 -14.52
N LYS A 158 -8.78 7.57 -15.28
CA LYS A 158 -7.64 6.67 -15.58
C LYS A 158 -6.83 6.34 -14.33
N ARG A 159 -6.61 7.33 -13.47
CA ARG A 159 -5.85 7.16 -12.23
C ARG A 159 -6.59 6.31 -11.20
N VAL A 160 -7.89 6.56 -11.01
CA VAL A 160 -8.72 5.71 -10.14
C VAL A 160 -8.83 4.29 -10.71
N THR A 161 -8.90 4.14 -12.04
CA THR A 161 -8.82 2.82 -12.70
C THR A 161 -7.51 2.10 -12.35
N ALA A 162 -6.37 2.79 -12.47
CA ALA A 162 -5.06 2.23 -12.16
C ALA A 162 -4.96 1.78 -10.69
N CYS A 163 -5.44 2.59 -9.75
CA CYS A 163 -5.52 2.24 -8.33
C CYS A 163 -6.42 1.01 -8.08
N LEU A 164 -7.61 0.97 -8.68
CA LEU A 164 -8.53 -0.17 -8.55
C LEU A 164 -7.91 -1.46 -9.08
N LEU A 165 -7.21 -1.39 -10.21
CA LEU A 165 -6.56 -2.54 -10.82
C LEU A 165 -5.32 -2.98 -10.01
N ALA A 166 -4.53 -2.06 -9.47
CA ALA A 166 -3.44 -2.38 -8.55
C ALA A 166 -3.94 -3.14 -7.31
N ARG A 167 -5.11 -2.76 -6.80
CA ARG A 167 -5.77 -3.37 -5.65
C ARG A 167 -6.50 -4.68 -5.97
N ASN A 168 -6.55 -5.09 -7.23
CA ASN A 168 -7.10 -6.38 -7.63
C ASN A 168 -6.25 -7.52 -7.07
N ASN A 169 -6.86 -8.56 -6.52
CA ASN A 169 -6.18 -9.74 -5.96
C ASN A 169 -7.06 -10.98 -6.00
N LEU A 170 -6.64 -11.98 -6.77
CA LEU A 170 -7.34 -13.26 -6.88
C LEU A 170 -7.65 -13.91 -5.52
N LEU A 171 -6.71 -13.83 -4.58
CA LEU A 171 -6.82 -14.50 -3.27
C LEU A 171 -7.75 -13.77 -2.31
N GLY A 172 -8.07 -12.50 -2.58
CA GLY A 172 -8.81 -11.64 -1.68
C GLY A 172 -8.09 -11.42 -0.34
N TYR A 173 -6.78 -11.70 -0.27
CA TYR A 173 -5.97 -11.45 0.91
C TYR A 173 -5.72 -9.96 1.06
N ARG A 174 -5.67 -9.49 2.30
CA ARG A 174 -5.23 -8.14 2.59
C ARG A 174 -3.71 -8.11 2.56
N VAL A 175 -3.14 -7.60 1.47
CA VAL A 175 -1.72 -7.30 1.37
C VAL A 175 -1.60 -5.81 1.13
N GLU A 176 -0.82 -5.14 1.97
CA GLU A 176 -0.54 -3.73 1.77
C GLU A 176 0.40 -3.54 0.59
N LEU A 177 0.07 -2.55 -0.23
CA LEU A 177 0.83 -2.17 -1.41
C LEU A 177 1.42 -0.78 -1.21
N SER A 178 2.63 -0.56 -1.72
CA SER A 178 3.17 0.79 -1.95
C SER A 178 2.88 1.16 -3.40
N MET A 179 1.96 2.10 -3.60
CA MET A 179 1.62 2.61 -4.94
C MET A 179 2.41 3.89 -5.22
N ARG A 180 2.97 3.99 -6.42
CA ARG A 180 3.79 5.11 -6.87
C ARG A 180 3.38 5.55 -8.25
N GLY A 181 3.53 6.84 -8.51
CA GLY A 181 3.08 7.49 -9.72
C GLY A 181 3.00 8.98 -9.51
N GLU A 182 2.62 9.68 -10.56
CA GLU A 182 2.49 11.12 -10.56
C GLU A 182 1.04 11.56 -10.79
N LEU A 183 0.60 12.56 -10.04
CA LEU A 183 -0.65 13.26 -10.24
C LEU A 183 -0.40 14.43 -11.18
N HIS A 184 -0.84 14.29 -12.43
CA HIS A 184 -0.93 15.39 -13.38
C HIS A 184 -2.40 15.71 -13.64
N ASP A 185 -2.83 16.92 -13.33
CA ASP A 185 -4.14 17.44 -13.71
C ASP A 185 -4.03 18.93 -14.03
N ALA A 186 -4.07 19.26 -15.32
CA ALA A 186 -3.93 20.64 -15.76
C ALA A 186 -5.16 21.51 -15.42
N GLU A 187 -6.35 20.92 -15.33
CA GLU A 187 -7.60 21.62 -15.00
C GLU A 187 -7.60 22.07 -13.54
N HIS A 188 -7.08 21.22 -12.65
CA HIS A 188 -6.97 21.48 -11.22
C HIS A 188 -5.60 22.03 -10.79
N ALA A 189 -4.69 22.27 -11.75
CA ALA A 189 -3.32 22.72 -11.53
C ALA A 189 -2.50 21.82 -10.58
N ILE A 190 -2.70 20.50 -10.69
CA ILE A 190 -2.01 19.48 -9.88
C ILE A 190 -0.84 18.93 -10.68
N ALA A 191 0.33 18.94 -10.05
CA ALA A 191 1.56 18.30 -10.52
C ALA A 191 2.34 17.85 -9.28
N GLN A 192 1.95 16.72 -8.68
CA GLN A 192 2.55 16.22 -7.45
C GLN A 192 2.76 14.71 -7.52
N PRO A 193 3.83 14.16 -6.92
CA PRO A 193 3.98 12.71 -6.84
C PRO A 193 2.98 12.13 -5.85
N PHE A 194 2.76 10.81 -5.92
CA PHE A 194 2.04 10.11 -4.85
C PHE A 194 2.85 10.28 -3.57
N ALA A 195 2.16 10.71 -2.50
CA ALA A 195 2.81 10.87 -1.22
C ALA A 195 3.18 9.50 -0.65
N LEU A 196 4.40 9.39 -0.15
CA LEU A 196 4.96 8.17 0.43
C LEU A 196 5.29 8.40 1.90
N ASP A 197 4.99 7.42 2.74
CA ASP A 197 5.23 7.57 4.17
C ASP A 197 6.74 7.70 4.45
N SER A 198 7.10 8.80 5.11
CA SER A 198 8.45 8.98 5.66
C SER A 198 8.76 7.93 6.73
N TRP A 199 7.73 7.34 7.33
CA TRP A 199 7.79 6.27 8.32
C TRP A 199 6.63 5.28 8.11
N THR A 200 6.95 4.03 7.81
CA THR A 200 5.98 2.93 7.71
C THR A 200 5.38 2.50 9.07
N VAL A 201 4.07 2.65 9.21
CA VAL A 201 3.30 2.06 10.31
C VAL A 201 3.18 0.54 10.10
N PRO A 202 3.49 -0.30 11.11
CA PRO A 202 3.33 -1.75 11.01
C PRO A 202 1.92 -2.19 10.60
N LEU A 203 1.83 -3.33 9.90
CA LEU A 203 0.53 -3.89 9.54
C LEU A 203 -0.21 -4.38 10.79
N ASP A 204 -1.49 -4.03 10.86
CA ASP A 204 -2.41 -4.47 11.90
C ASP A 204 -3.00 -5.86 11.64
N HIS A 205 -2.63 -6.51 10.54
CA HIS A 205 -3.11 -7.80 10.10
C HIS A 205 -1.95 -8.61 9.52
N VAL A 206 -2.22 -9.89 9.22
CA VAL A 206 -1.23 -10.81 8.63
C VAL A 206 -1.90 -11.55 7.50
N PRO A 207 -1.36 -11.52 6.28
CA PRO A 207 -1.83 -12.41 5.22
C PRO A 207 -1.70 -13.88 5.68
N PRO A 208 -2.73 -14.74 5.53
CA PRO A 208 -3.98 -14.55 4.78
C PRO A 208 -5.20 -14.12 5.62
N SER A 209 -5.02 -13.69 6.88
CA SER A 209 -6.12 -13.27 7.76
C SER A 209 -6.95 -12.16 7.11
N GLN A 210 -8.27 -12.29 7.23
CA GLN A 210 -9.24 -11.29 6.77
C GLN A 210 -9.49 -10.19 7.82
N GLY A 211 -9.14 -10.45 9.09
CA GLY A 211 -9.36 -9.51 10.20
C GLY A 211 -8.06 -8.97 10.78
N PRO A 212 -8.13 -7.84 11.52
CA PRO A 212 -7.00 -7.33 12.27
C PRO A 212 -6.55 -8.34 13.35
N LEU A 213 -5.30 -8.20 13.76
CA LEU A 213 -4.72 -8.86 14.92
C LEU A 213 -5.48 -8.47 16.18
N SER A 214 -5.60 -9.41 17.12
CA SER A 214 -6.23 -9.12 18.41
C SER A 214 -5.54 -7.94 19.08
N SER A 215 -4.20 -7.90 19.03
CA SER A 215 -3.41 -6.81 19.59
C SER A 215 -3.74 -5.43 19.03
N ALA A 216 -4.18 -5.34 17.77
CA ALA A 216 -4.50 -4.08 17.13
C ALA A 216 -5.91 -3.54 17.47
N VAL A 217 -6.78 -4.36 18.06
CA VAL A 217 -8.13 -3.92 18.44
C VAL A 217 -8.15 -3.41 19.87
N GLU A 218 -9.06 -2.49 20.18
CA GLU A 218 -9.25 -1.99 21.55
C GLU A 218 -9.60 -3.11 22.54
N CYS A 219 -9.22 -2.92 23.81
CA CYS A 219 -9.58 -3.87 24.86
C CYS A 219 -11.05 -3.70 25.26
N GLY A 220 -11.84 -4.79 25.22
CA GLY A 220 -13.23 -4.77 25.67
C GLY A 220 -13.42 -4.58 27.18
N SER A 221 -12.35 -4.75 27.97
CA SER A 221 -12.31 -4.45 29.40
C SER A 221 -10.91 -4.06 29.83
N GLN A 222 -10.80 -3.41 31.00
CA GLN A 222 -9.52 -3.02 31.57
C GLN A 222 -8.60 -4.24 31.74
N THR A 223 -7.44 -4.20 31.09
CA THR A 223 -6.46 -5.29 31.06
C THR A 223 -5.05 -4.73 31.23
N VAL A 224 -4.23 -5.40 32.05
CA VAL A 224 -2.88 -4.93 32.40
C VAL A 224 -1.78 -5.85 31.88
N GLY A 225 -0.60 -5.28 31.62
CA GLY A 225 0.63 -6.04 31.38
C GLY A 225 0.91 -6.38 29.90
N SER A 226 2.17 -6.71 29.62
CA SER A 226 2.71 -6.79 28.25
C SER A 226 2.31 -8.07 27.50
N GLY A 227 1.68 -9.02 28.19
CA GLY A 227 1.16 -10.25 27.62
C GLY A 227 -0.26 -10.15 27.05
N ARG A 228 -0.94 -8.99 27.18
CA ARG A 228 -2.28 -8.83 26.62
C ARG A 228 -2.25 -8.69 25.11
N ASP A 229 -3.31 -9.09 24.43
CA ASP A 229 -3.43 -8.99 22.96
C ASP A 229 -4.60 -8.08 22.58
N CYS A 230 -4.60 -6.87 23.14
CA CYS A 230 -5.51 -5.79 22.79
C CYS A 230 -4.92 -4.43 23.19
N GLY A 231 -5.39 -3.35 22.56
CA GLY A 231 -5.03 -1.98 22.86
C GLY A 231 -3.56 -1.65 22.61
N TRP A 232 -2.96 -2.27 21.59
CA TRP A 232 -1.62 -1.94 21.12
C TRP A 232 -1.68 -1.00 19.92
N THR A 233 -0.78 -0.02 19.92
CA THR A 233 -0.54 0.86 18.78
C THR A 233 0.63 0.33 17.97
N MET A 234 0.43 0.21 16.66
CA MET A 234 1.48 -0.09 15.69
C MET A 234 2.39 1.14 15.58
N HIS A 235 3.64 1.05 16.04
CA HIS A 235 4.53 2.21 16.06
C HIS A 235 5.34 2.27 14.76
N SER A 236 6.26 1.33 14.55
CA SER A 236 7.27 1.46 13.48
C SER A 236 7.81 0.14 12.97
N VAL A 237 8.18 0.12 11.69
CA VAL A 237 8.97 -0.95 11.07
C VAL A 237 10.46 -0.58 11.08
N GLY A 238 11.30 -1.54 11.44
CA GLY A 238 12.76 -1.44 11.35
C GLY A 238 13.35 -2.60 10.55
N TRP A 239 14.62 -2.47 10.19
CA TRP A 239 15.43 -3.56 9.64
C TRP A 239 16.73 -3.69 10.39
N CYS A 240 17.21 -4.91 10.55
CA CYS A 240 18.49 -5.18 11.16
C CYS A 240 19.34 -6.21 10.39
N PRO A 241 20.68 -6.04 10.39
CA PRO A 241 21.58 -6.98 9.75
C PRO A 241 21.60 -8.34 10.43
N ALA A 242 22.05 -9.35 9.67
CA ALA A 242 22.20 -10.72 10.10
C ALA A 242 22.93 -10.86 11.45
N GLY A 243 22.27 -11.52 12.41
CA GLY A 243 22.85 -11.88 13.70
C GLY A 243 23.19 -10.72 14.64
N GLN A 244 22.88 -9.47 14.29
CA GLN A 244 23.17 -8.33 15.16
C GLN A 244 22.22 -8.28 16.37
N THR A 245 22.75 -7.82 17.50
CA THR A 245 21.94 -7.53 18.69
C THR A 245 21.38 -6.11 18.60
N VAL A 246 20.07 -6.02 18.74
CA VAL A 246 19.31 -4.78 18.65
C VAL A 246 18.65 -4.51 20.00
N SER A 247 18.70 -3.25 20.43
CA SER A 247 17.95 -2.78 21.59
C SER A 247 16.98 -1.69 21.16
N VAL A 248 15.74 -1.79 21.63
CA VAL A 248 14.65 -0.85 21.36
C VAL A 248 14.03 -0.46 22.68
N GLY A 249 13.91 0.84 22.96
CA GLY A 249 13.38 1.32 24.24
C GLY A 249 12.49 2.55 24.09
N ALA A 250 11.69 2.79 25.12
CA ALA A 250 10.88 4.00 25.31
C ALA A 250 11.08 4.54 26.73
N GLY A 251 12.33 4.88 27.09
CA GLY A 251 12.77 5.40 28.39
C GLY A 251 13.57 4.39 29.22
N GLY A 252 13.56 3.10 28.86
CA GLY A 252 14.30 2.07 29.59
C GLY A 252 15.78 1.97 29.16
N PRO A 253 16.68 1.49 30.04
CA PRO A 253 18.06 1.18 29.67
C PRO A 253 18.20 -0.22 29.04
N PRO A 254 19.04 -0.41 27.99
CA PRO A 254 19.23 -1.70 27.28
C PRO A 254 19.52 -2.92 28.15
N GLY A 255 20.19 -2.73 29.29
CA GLY A 255 20.65 -3.81 30.16
C GLY A 255 19.93 -3.92 31.49
N CYS A 256 18.86 -3.15 31.75
CA CYS A 256 18.13 -3.06 33.04
C CYS A 256 18.95 -2.76 34.32
N SER A 257 20.27 -2.81 34.25
CA SER A 257 21.23 -2.59 35.33
C SER A 257 22.29 -1.57 34.93
N SER A 258 22.35 -1.18 33.65
CA SER A 258 23.26 -0.18 33.11
C SER A 258 22.85 0.25 31.69
N GLY A 259 23.37 1.40 31.25
CA GLY A 259 23.14 1.96 29.92
C GLY A 259 22.35 3.27 29.96
N ALA A 260 22.55 4.10 28.93
CA ALA A 260 21.70 5.26 28.72
C ALA A 260 20.30 4.80 28.28
N PRO A 261 19.23 5.42 28.80
CA PRO A 261 17.88 5.21 28.30
C PRO A 261 17.78 5.33 26.78
N LEU A 262 17.04 4.43 26.15
CA LEU A 262 16.64 4.57 24.75
C LEU A 262 15.23 5.14 24.71
N GLY A 263 15.04 6.30 24.07
CA GLY A 263 13.73 6.90 23.90
C GLY A 263 13.17 7.49 25.19
N SER A 264 11.86 7.72 25.24
CA SER A 264 11.16 8.23 26.42
C SER A 264 9.70 7.78 26.47
N SER A 265 9.10 7.81 27.66
CA SER A 265 7.67 7.58 27.87
C SER A 265 7.07 8.72 28.70
N SER A 266 5.82 9.08 28.46
CA SER A 266 5.11 10.11 29.24
C SER A 266 3.62 9.77 29.42
N GLY A 267 2.98 10.39 30.43
CA GLY A 267 1.61 10.05 30.83
C GLY A 267 1.57 8.77 31.65
N ALA A 268 0.98 7.72 31.11
CA ALA A 268 0.99 6.38 31.71
C ALA A 268 2.34 5.66 31.54
N ARG A 269 2.61 4.69 32.40
CA ARG A 269 3.64 3.67 32.18
C ARG A 269 3.37 2.98 30.85
N MET A 270 4.38 2.93 29.98
CA MET A 270 4.27 2.29 28.66
C MET A 270 4.90 0.90 28.65
N MET A 271 4.55 0.13 27.62
CA MET A 271 5.09 -1.19 27.31
C MET A 271 5.53 -1.24 25.85
N LEU A 272 6.46 -2.14 25.56
CA LEU A 272 6.94 -2.42 24.21
C LEU A 272 6.73 -3.88 23.88
N ARG A 273 6.41 -4.14 22.61
CA ARG A 273 6.45 -5.46 22.01
C ARG A 273 7.19 -5.37 20.68
N VAL A 274 8.06 -6.35 20.43
CA VAL A 274 8.78 -6.49 19.18
C VAL A 274 8.32 -7.75 18.48
N CYS A 275 8.02 -7.63 17.18
CA CYS A 275 7.62 -8.75 16.34
C CYS A 275 8.53 -8.87 15.12
N ARG A 276 8.61 -10.06 14.52
CA ARG A 276 9.31 -10.32 13.26
C ARG A 276 8.43 -9.92 12.07
N GLY A 277 9.06 -9.36 11.03
CA GLY A 277 8.38 -8.95 9.80
C GLY A 277 7.96 -7.48 9.83
N ILE A 278 6.96 -7.13 9.01
CA ILE A 278 6.42 -5.77 8.90
C ILE A 278 5.03 -5.62 9.52
N ALA A 279 4.46 -6.71 10.04
CA ALA A 279 3.20 -6.74 10.77
C ALA A 279 3.44 -6.80 12.28
N GLY A 280 2.47 -6.33 13.06
CA GLY A 280 2.41 -6.61 14.49
C GLY A 280 2.17 -8.09 14.78
N CYS A 281 2.09 -8.44 16.07
CA CYS A 281 1.85 -9.81 16.51
C CYS A 281 1.17 -9.89 17.87
N ASP A 282 0.41 -10.97 18.06
CA ASP A 282 -0.09 -11.39 19.37
C ASP A 282 1.02 -12.07 20.18
N ALA A 283 0.90 -12.10 21.50
CA ALA A 283 1.92 -12.63 22.42
C ALA A 283 2.19 -14.12 22.21
N GLY A 284 1.17 -14.87 21.73
CA GLY A 284 1.29 -16.28 21.40
C GLY A 284 1.80 -16.58 19.99
N ASP A 285 2.06 -15.56 19.16
CA ASP A 285 2.48 -15.74 17.77
C ASP A 285 3.95 -16.15 17.66
N ALA A 286 4.30 -17.02 16.71
CA ALA A 286 5.68 -17.39 16.42
C ALA A 286 6.57 -16.21 15.96
N ARG A 287 5.94 -15.12 15.51
CA ARG A 287 6.59 -13.85 15.14
C ARG A 287 6.90 -12.98 16.36
N HIS A 288 6.32 -13.25 17.53
CA HIS A 288 6.66 -12.56 18.76
C HIS A 288 8.15 -12.76 19.07
N VAL A 289 8.88 -11.65 19.19
CA VAL A 289 10.30 -11.67 19.54
C VAL A 289 10.44 -11.58 21.04
N ASP A 290 9.92 -10.49 21.61
CA ASP A 290 9.93 -10.23 23.05
C ASP A 290 9.01 -9.05 23.39
N SER A 291 8.66 -8.92 24.67
CA SER A 291 7.89 -7.80 25.20
C SER A 291 8.49 -7.29 26.51
N SER A 292 8.46 -5.98 26.72
CA SER A 292 8.96 -5.36 27.94
C SER A 292 7.93 -4.43 28.56
N GLN A 293 7.85 -4.47 29.89
CA GLN A 293 7.09 -3.54 30.73
C GLN A 293 8.02 -2.83 31.73
N GLY A 294 9.32 -2.76 31.41
CA GLY A 294 10.37 -2.22 32.26
C GLY A 294 11.07 -3.26 33.13
N CYS A 295 12.12 -2.80 33.81
CA CYS A 295 13.10 -3.63 34.49
C CYS A 295 12.66 -4.13 35.88
N ALA A 296 11.73 -3.43 36.52
CA ALA A 296 11.14 -3.82 37.79
C ALA A 296 9.95 -4.77 37.54
N LEU A 297 10.27 -6.05 37.28
CA LEU A 297 9.28 -7.12 37.14
C LEU A 297 8.43 -7.20 38.42
N GLY A 298 7.15 -6.85 38.31
CA GLY A 298 6.20 -6.81 39.43
C GLY A 298 5.93 -5.43 40.03
N SER A 299 6.57 -4.36 39.54
CA SER A 299 6.14 -3.00 39.87
C SER A 299 4.69 -2.79 39.44
N THR A 300 3.88 -2.21 40.34
CA THR A 300 2.52 -1.73 40.06
C THR A 300 2.48 -0.22 39.90
N TYR A 301 3.64 0.44 39.85
CA TYR A 301 3.70 1.89 39.70
C TYR A 301 3.13 2.31 38.34
N PRO A 302 2.13 3.20 38.32
CA PRO A 302 1.35 3.48 37.11
C PRO A 302 2.03 4.50 36.18
N LEU A 303 3.13 5.14 36.62
CA LEU A 303 3.81 6.20 35.87
C LEU A 303 5.16 5.73 35.31
N PRO A 304 5.68 6.39 34.26
CA PRO A 304 7.04 6.20 33.75
C PRO A 304 8.11 6.40 34.83
N SER A 305 9.14 5.57 34.78
CA SER A 305 10.31 5.64 35.66
C SER A 305 11.41 4.74 35.12
N LEU A 306 12.66 4.93 35.56
CA LEU A 306 13.78 4.06 35.16
C LEU A 306 13.53 2.55 35.40
N GLY A 307 12.67 2.20 36.36
CA GLY A 307 12.29 0.80 36.63
C GLY A 307 11.07 0.32 35.84
N THR A 308 10.22 1.22 35.34
CA THR A 308 8.96 0.87 34.65
C THR A 308 8.99 1.15 33.15
N ASP A 309 9.97 1.90 32.67
CA ASP A 309 10.11 2.23 31.25
C ASP A 309 10.66 1.04 30.47
N PRO A 310 10.04 0.69 29.33
CA PRO A 310 10.32 -0.56 28.64
C PRO A 310 11.57 -0.48 27.78
N THR A 311 12.26 -1.61 27.68
CA THR A 311 13.31 -1.86 26.68
C THR A 311 13.37 -3.34 26.35
N VAL A 312 13.51 -3.64 25.07
CA VAL A 312 13.63 -4.98 24.52
C VAL A 312 14.99 -5.09 23.84
N THR A 313 15.74 -6.15 24.15
CA THR A 313 17.02 -6.47 23.49
C THR A 313 16.94 -7.86 22.87
N PHE A 314 17.18 -7.97 21.56
CA PHE A 314 17.03 -9.22 20.82
C PHE A 314 18.12 -9.41 19.77
N ALA A 315 18.30 -10.65 19.32
CA ALA A 315 19.20 -10.97 18.21
C ALA A 315 18.42 -11.09 16.90
N CYS A 316 18.95 -10.45 15.86
CA CYS A 316 18.37 -10.48 14.53
C CYS A 316 18.55 -11.85 13.87
N PRO A 317 17.62 -12.24 12.96
CA PRO A 317 17.72 -13.50 12.24
C PRO A 317 19.07 -13.66 11.53
N ALA A 318 19.49 -14.90 11.28
CA ALA A 318 20.78 -15.19 10.64
C ALA A 318 20.94 -14.61 9.22
N ASN A 319 19.83 -14.25 8.57
CA ASN A 319 19.81 -13.64 7.24
C ASN A 319 19.47 -12.12 7.29
N GLY A 320 19.39 -11.54 8.49
CA GLY A 320 18.79 -10.24 8.71
C GLY A 320 17.27 -10.29 8.52
N GLY A 321 16.60 -9.16 8.71
CA GLY A 321 15.17 -9.10 8.49
C GLY A 321 14.50 -7.85 9.04
N TYR A 322 13.25 -7.68 8.63
CA TYR A 322 12.37 -6.68 9.21
C TYR A 322 11.90 -7.09 10.60
N PHE A 323 11.62 -6.09 11.42
CA PHE A 323 10.93 -6.24 12.68
C PHE A 323 10.00 -5.05 12.90
N THR A 324 9.00 -5.23 13.74
CA THR A 324 8.05 -4.19 14.11
C THR A 324 8.11 -3.90 15.59
N VAL A 325 7.78 -2.66 15.94
CA VAL A 325 7.63 -2.21 17.31
C VAL A 325 6.18 -1.81 17.53
N MET A 326 5.62 -2.28 18.62
CA MET A 326 4.28 -1.94 19.10
C MET A 326 4.41 -1.34 20.49
N THR A 327 3.58 -0.34 20.78
CA THR A 327 3.55 0.36 22.07
C THR A 327 2.16 0.31 22.65
N ALA A 328 2.06 0.25 23.98
CA ALA A 328 0.78 0.34 24.66
C ALA A 328 0.95 0.85 26.10
N PRO A 329 -0.04 1.57 26.67
CA PRO A 329 -0.08 1.81 28.10
C PRO A 329 -0.15 0.49 28.89
N TRP A 330 0.56 0.38 30.02
CA TRP A 330 0.57 -0.83 30.84
C TRP A 330 -0.82 -1.22 31.33
N ASP A 331 -1.66 -0.24 31.62
CA ASP A 331 -3.09 -0.38 31.90
C ASP A 331 -3.89 0.09 30.68
N SER A 332 -4.76 -0.75 30.12
CA SER A 332 -5.45 -0.46 28.85
C SER A 332 -6.48 0.66 28.96
N SER A 333 -6.82 1.11 30.17
CA SER A 333 -7.71 2.26 30.39
C SER A 333 -6.97 3.59 30.56
N ALA A 334 -5.63 3.55 30.57
CA ALA A 334 -4.80 4.73 30.76
C ALA A 334 -4.32 5.31 29.42
N GLU A 335 -3.99 6.60 29.43
CA GLU A 335 -3.44 7.31 28.28
C GLU A 335 -1.95 7.60 28.49
N GLY A 336 -1.14 7.38 27.46
CA GLY A 336 0.29 7.62 27.50
C GLY A 336 0.91 7.61 26.11
N THR A 337 2.11 8.17 26.01
CA THR A 337 2.86 8.25 24.76
C THR A 337 4.24 7.65 24.95
N ALA A 338 4.74 7.02 23.89
CA ALA A 338 6.06 6.40 23.86
C ALA A 338 6.83 6.95 22.64
N ASN A 339 7.98 7.55 22.89
CA ASN A 339 8.96 7.91 21.86
C ASN A 339 9.99 6.80 21.79
N VAL A 340 9.90 5.93 20.77
CA VAL A 340 10.79 4.78 20.65
C VAL A 340 12.15 5.20 20.08
N ALA A 341 13.23 4.72 20.70
CA ALA A 341 14.58 4.81 20.15
C ALA A 341 15.30 3.45 20.11
N TRP A 342 16.43 3.43 19.40
CA TRP A 342 17.09 2.23 18.92
C TRP A 342 18.59 2.28 19.19
N SER A 343 19.25 1.13 19.26
CA SER A 343 20.71 1.07 19.24
C SER A 343 21.28 1.49 17.88
N SER A 344 22.50 2.03 17.87
CA SER A 344 23.14 2.72 16.72
C SER A 344 23.49 1.85 15.49
N ALA A 345 23.00 0.61 15.43
CA ALA A 345 23.25 -0.36 14.37
C ALA A 345 21.98 -0.79 13.60
N VAL A 346 20.85 -0.14 13.91
CA VAL A 346 19.52 -0.41 13.35
C VAL A 346 19.16 0.67 12.34
N GLN A 347 18.50 0.27 11.25
CA GLN A 347 17.82 1.22 10.37
C GLN A 347 16.35 1.25 10.76
N ALA A 348 15.97 2.26 11.55
CA ALA A 348 14.59 2.46 11.99
C ALA A 348 14.34 3.90 12.51
N PRO A 349 13.11 4.44 12.38
CA PRO A 349 12.03 3.87 11.58
C PRO A 349 12.38 3.87 10.08
N LEU A 350 11.85 2.90 9.34
CA LEU A 350 12.00 2.83 7.89
C LEU A 350 10.87 3.58 7.20
N SER A 351 11.20 4.26 6.10
CA SER A 351 10.21 4.81 5.16
C SER A 351 9.52 3.71 4.36
N GLU A 352 8.36 4.04 3.78
CA GLU A 352 7.63 3.13 2.89
C GLU A 352 8.51 2.59 1.77
N ARG A 353 9.29 3.46 1.13
CA ARG A 353 10.22 3.06 0.06
C ARG A 353 11.28 2.06 0.53
N ALA A 354 11.71 2.15 1.78
CA ALA A 354 12.67 1.22 2.35
C ALA A 354 12.02 -0.13 2.73
N VAL A 355 10.74 -0.14 3.09
CA VAL A 355 9.99 -1.36 3.42
C VAL A 355 9.52 -2.09 2.15
N TYR A 356 8.95 -1.38 1.18
CA TYR A 356 8.37 -1.90 -0.06
C TYR A 356 9.34 -1.69 -1.23
N ARG A 357 10.18 -2.70 -1.48
CA ARG A 357 11.31 -2.61 -2.41
C ARG A 357 11.16 -3.48 -3.66
N VAL A 358 10.20 -4.39 -3.67
CA VAL A 358 10.00 -5.31 -4.80
C VAL A 358 9.05 -4.66 -5.80
N ARG A 359 9.57 -4.09 -6.89
CA ARG A 359 8.74 -3.55 -7.97
C ARG A 359 7.97 -4.67 -8.65
N GLU A 360 6.65 -4.54 -8.69
CA GLU A 360 5.73 -5.50 -9.28
C GLU A 360 5.57 -5.26 -10.79
N GLY A 361 5.27 -4.03 -11.17
CA GLY A 361 4.84 -3.65 -12.51
C GLY A 361 3.98 -2.39 -12.45
N ALA A 362 3.30 -2.09 -13.55
CA ALA A 362 2.38 -0.95 -13.65
C ALA A 362 1.00 -1.39 -14.10
N PHE A 363 -0.02 -0.72 -13.58
CA PHE A 363 -1.42 -0.88 -13.92
C PHE A 363 -1.94 0.43 -14.49
N TYR A 364 -2.68 0.38 -15.61
CA TYR A 364 -3.12 1.57 -16.32
C TYR A 364 -4.32 1.28 -17.22
N GLY A 365 -5.02 2.32 -17.66
CA GLY A 365 -6.18 2.19 -18.53
C GLY A 365 -7.34 3.06 -18.09
N ASN A 366 -8.55 2.75 -18.59
CA ASN A 366 -9.80 3.35 -18.14
C ASN A 366 -10.92 2.29 -18.07
N LEU A 367 -11.50 2.08 -16.88
CA LEU A 367 -12.65 1.18 -16.70
C LEU A 367 -13.99 1.89 -16.75
N PHE A 368 -13.98 3.22 -16.87
CA PHE A 368 -15.16 4.08 -16.76
C PHE A 368 -15.68 4.53 -18.13
N GLY A 369 -16.99 4.72 -18.22
CA GLY A 369 -17.71 5.09 -19.42
C GLY A 369 -18.38 3.90 -20.11
N ARG A 370 -19.40 4.21 -20.92
CA ARG A 370 -20.24 3.23 -21.62
C ARG A 370 -19.43 2.26 -22.48
N ASP A 371 -18.38 2.76 -23.13
CA ASP A 371 -17.61 2.01 -24.11
C ASP A 371 -16.42 1.23 -23.52
N ALA A 372 -16.07 1.48 -22.25
CA ALA A 372 -14.95 0.81 -21.57
C ALA A 372 -15.17 -0.70 -21.39
N LEU A 373 -16.43 -1.11 -21.23
CA LEU A 373 -16.83 -2.50 -21.07
C LEU A 373 -17.07 -3.16 -22.44
N ARG A 374 -16.76 -4.46 -22.55
CA ARG A 374 -17.17 -5.26 -23.72
C ARG A 374 -18.68 -5.36 -23.85
N ASP A 375 -19.17 -5.17 -25.07
CA ASP A 375 -20.60 -5.11 -25.42
C ASP A 375 -21.40 -6.39 -25.07
N ASP A 376 -20.72 -7.54 -24.92
CA ASP A 376 -21.34 -8.81 -24.54
C ASP A 376 -21.44 -9.04 -23.02
N ILE A 377 -20.94 -8.09 -22.22
CA ILE A 377 -20.98 -8.14 -20.76
C ILE A 377 -21.94 -7.08 -20.24
N ASN A 378 -22.95 -7.50 -19.50
CA ASN A 378 -23.82 -6.59 -18.78
C ASN A 378 -24.41 -7.27 -17.55
N VAL A 379 -23.92 -6.89 -16.37
CA VAL A 379 -24.40 -7.38 -15.08
C VAL A 379 -25.57 -6.51 -14.64
N THR A 380 -26.70 -7.13 -14.32
CA THR A 380 -27.90 -6.41 -13.90
C THR A 380 -28.48 -7.01 -12.64
N VAL A 381 -28.97 -6.17 -11.74
CA VAL A 381 -29.90 -6.59 -10.69
C VAL A 381 -31.32 -6.52 -11.25
N THR A 382 -32.15 -7.53 -11.00
CA THR A 382 -33.58 -7.56 -11.34
C THR A 382 -34.41 -8.18 -10.23
N LEU A 383 -35.69 -7.84 -10.13
CA LEU A 383 -36.61 -8.50 -9.21
C LEU A 383 -36.83 -9.96 -9.64
N ALA A 384 -36.78 -10.90 -8.69
CA ALA A 384 -37.02 -12.30 -8.95
C ALA A 384 -38.46 -12.52 -9.39
N THR A 385 -38.66 -13.31 -10.44
CA THR A 385 -40.00 -13.65 -10.95
C THR A 385 -40.89 -14.18 -9.82
N GLY A 386 -42.05 -13.54 -9.62
CA GLY A 386 -43.03 -13.93 -8.61
C GLY A 386 -42.73 -13.48 -7.17
N SER A 387 -41.68 -12.68 -6.95
CA SER A 387 -41.40 -12.06 -5.65
C SER A 387 -41.65 -10.55 -5.70
N LYS A 388 -41.89 -9.94 -4.53
CA LYS A 388 -42.04 -8.48 -4.38
C LYS A 388 -40.77 -7.80 -3.85
N ASP A 389 -39.85 -8.58 -3.29
CA ASP A 389 -38.75 -8.11 -2.45
C ASP A 389 -37.42 -8.86 -2.66
N ARG A 390 -37.45 -10.00 -3.35
CA ARG A 390 -36.25 -10.78 -3.66
C ARG A 390 -35.65 -10.32 -4.98
N TYR A 391 -34.39 -9.92 -4.96
CA TYR A 391 -33.63 -9.53 -6.14
C TYR A 391 -32.67 -10.65 -6.58
N VAL A 392 -32.36 -10.67 -7.87
CA VAL A 392 -31.40 -11.59 -8.49
C VAL A 392 -30.37 -10.77 -9.24
N VAL A 393 -29.09 -11.09 -9.04
CA VAL A 393 -27.99 -10.52 -9.81
C VAL A 393 -27.71 -11.42 -11.01
N ASN A 394 -27.94 -10.90 -12.21
CA ASN A 394 -27.71 -11.59 -13.48
C ASN A 394 -26.29 -11.32 -13.95
N ARG A 395 -25.43 -12.34 -13.87
CA ARG A 395 -24.06 -12.32 -14.38
C ARG A 395 -23.93 -13.15 -15.65
N PRO A 396 -22.89 -12.93 -16.48
CA PRO A 396 -22.51 -13.86 -17.53
C PRO A 396 -22.41 -15.29 -16.98
N ARG A 397 -23.07 -16.25 -17.64
CA ARG A 397 -23.09 -17.66 -17.20
C ARG A 397 -21.82 -18.41 -17.57
N THR A 398 -21.15 -17.96 -18.63
CA THR A 398 -19.92 -18.54 -19.13
C THR A 398 -18.74 -17.71 -18.67
N ARG A 399 -17.62 -18.38 -18.45
CA ARG A 399 -16.33 -17.75 -18.25
C ARG A 399 -15.92 -16.99 -19.51
N GLN A 400 -15.15 -15.92 -19.30
CA GLN A 400 -14.76 -15.00 -20.34
C GLN A 400 -13.31 -15.22 -20.71
N ALA A 401 -13.07 -15.73 -21.92
CA ALA A 401 -11.71 -15.99 -22.42
C ALA A 401 -10.95 -14.72 -22.84
N LYS A 402 -11.64 -13.59 -22.93
CA LYS A 402 -11.05 -12.26 -23.18
C LYS A 402 -11.20 -11.42 -21.92
N PRO A 403 -10.32 -10.42 -21.70
CA PRO A 403 -10.50 -9.43 -20.64
C PRO A 403 -11.91 -8.82 -20.68
N ILE A 404 -12.44 -8.46 -19.53
CA ILE A 404 -13.81 -7.91 -19.40
C ILE A 404 -13.88 -6.48 -19.93
N PHE A 405 -12.87 -5.66 -19.59
CA PHE A 405 -12.74 -4.30 -20.06
C PHE A 405 -11.85 -4.24 -21.30
N LYS A 406 -12.13 -3.27 -22.20
CA LYS A 406 -11.39 -3.09 -23.45
C LYS A 406 -10.03 -2.42 -23.23
N ASP A 407 -10.01 -1.42 -22.35
CA ASP A 407 -8.89 -0.49 -22.19
C ASP A 407 -8.27 -0.57 -20.79
N LEU A 408 -8.06 -1.81 -20.29
CA LEU A 408 -7.34 -2.06 -19.03
C LEU A 408 -6.10 -2.87 -19.31
N TYR A 409 -4.97 -2.43 -18.79
CA TYR A 409 -3.67 -2.98 -19.08
C TYR A 409 -2.82 -3.15 -17.82
N ALA A 410 -1.93 -4.13 -17.87
CA ALA A 410 -0.89 -4.32 -16.88
C ALA A 410 0.43 -4.70 -17.57
N CYS A 411 1.53 -4.09 -17.16
CA CYS A 411 2.86 -4.55 -17.51
C CYS A 411 3.57 -5.05 -16.25
N TYR A 412 4.62 -5.86 -16.41
CA TYR A 412 5.38 -6.42 -15.29
C TYR A 412 6.81 -5.89 -15.23
N ASP A 413 7.37 -5.84 -14.02
CA ASP A 413 8.79 -5.51 -13.82
C ASP A 413 9.69 -6.56 -14.50
N PRO A 414 10.72 -6.16 -15.27
CA PRO A 414 11.61 -7.11 -15.95
C PRO A 414 12.45 -7.98 -15.00
N GLY A 415 12.48 -7.68 -13.70
CA GLY A 415 13.17 -8.49 -12.69
C GLY A 415 12.49 -9.84 -12.39
N TRP A 416 11.24 -10.05 -12.83
CA TRP A 416 10.54 -11.33 -12.69
C TRP A 416 11.06 -12.38 -13.66
N VAL A 417 11.31 -13.60 -13.17
CA VAL A 417 11.65 -14.76 -14.02
C VAL A 417 10.45 -15.19 -14.86
N HIS A 418 9.25 -15.13 -14.27
CA HIS A 418 7.99 -15.54 -14.90
C HIS A 418 7.00 -14.36 -15.02
N GLY A 419 7.49 -13.17 -15.38
CA GLY A 419 6.72 -11.92 -15.31
C GLY A 419 5.34 -11.96 -15.98
N MET A 420 5.23 -12.54 -17.18
CA MET A 420 3.93 -12.66 -17.86
C MET A 420 2.95 -13.54 -17.07
N ALA A 421 3.41 -14.68 -16.56
CA ALA A 421 2.56 -15.60 -15.79
C ALA A 421 2.18 -14.98 -14.44
N TYR A 422 3.12 -14.29 -13.78
CA TYR A 422 2.88 -13.54 -12.56
C TYR A 422 1.82 -12.44 -12.77
N ALA A 423 1.99 -11.57 -13.77
CA ALA A 423 1.02 -10.50 -14.03
C ALA A 423 -0.35 -11.05 -14.43
N THR A 424 -0.39 -12.15 -15.18
CA THR A 424 -1.66 -12.84 -15.51
C THR A 424 -2.33 -13.38 -14.25
N TYR A 425 -1.55 -13.95 -13.33
CA TYR A 425 -2.02 -14.38 -12.02
C TYR A 425 -2.63 -13.23 -11.21
N ARG A 426 -2.08 -12.01 -11.36
CA ARG A 426 -2.58 -10.82 -10.67
C ARG A 426 -3.89 -10.28 -11.25
N VAL A 427 -4.09 -10.32 -12.56
CA VAL A 427 -5.23 -9.66 -13.21
C VAL A 427 -6.40 -10.58 -13.58
N CYS A 428 -6.27 -11.91 -13.41
CA CYS A 428 -7.30 -12.88 -13.80
C CYS A 428 -7.93 -13.61 -12.61
N ALA A 429 -9.25 -13.82 -12.68
CA ALA A 429 -9.95 -14.63 -11.68
C ALA A 429 -9.65 -16.13 -11.83
N LEU A 430 -9.21 -16.57 -13.01
CA LEU A 430 -8.82 -17.94 -13.32
C LEU A 430 -7.52 -17.94 -14.14
N PRO A 431 -6.37 -17.72 -13.50
CA PRO A 431 -5.13 -17.47 -14.23
C PRO A 431 -4.56 -18.71 -14.92
N GLY A 432 -4.86 -19.92 -14.45
CA GLY A 432 -4.45 -21.15 -15.14
C GLY A 432 -5.10 -21.35 -16.51
N THR A 433 -6.22 -20.67 -16.78
CA THR A 433 -6.94 -20.72 -18.06
C THR A 433 -7.01 -19.35 -18.76
N ASN A 434 -6.43 -18.30 -18.17
CA ASN A 434 -6.54 -16.91 -18.64
C ASN A 434 -7.99 -16.45 -18.82
N GLU A 435 -8.88 -16.88 -17.93
CA GLU A 435 -10.30 -16.54 -17.98
C GLU A 435 -10.66 -15.50 -16.92
N ASP A 436 -11.71 -14.72 -17.22
CA ASP A 436 -12.27 -13.68 -16.34
C ASP A 436 -11.22 -12.66 -15.89
N CYS A 437 -10.42 -12.17 -16.84
CA CYS A 437 -9.37 -11.19 -16.61
C CYS A 437 -9.91 -9.75 -16.58
N ALA A 438 -9.42 -8.95 -15.64
CA ALA A 438 -9.71 -7.52 -15.57
C ALA A 438 -8.99 -6.74 -16.68
N ALA A 439 -7.74 -7.10 -16.92
CA ALA A 439 -6.83 -6.36 -17.78
C ALA A 439 -6.05 -7.28 -18.72
N GLN A 440 -5.50 -6.69 -19.77
CA GLN A 440 -4.57 -7.35 -20.67
C GLN A 440 -3.13 -7.14 -20.21
N VAL A 441 -2.35 -8.22 -20.12
CA VAL A 441 -0.92 -8.13 -19.82
C VAL A 441 -0.15 -7.76 -21.09
N THR A 442 0.50 -6.60 -21.10
CA THR A 442 1.13 -6.00 -22.29
C THR A 442 2.60 -6.38 -22.47
N GLY A 443 3.25 -6.93 -21.43
CA GLY A 443 4.66 -7.34 -21.46
C GLY A 443 5.48 -6.70 -20.35
N PRO A 444 6.82 -6.63 -20.49
CA PRO A 444 7.66 -5.93 -19.51
C PRO A 444 7.39 -4.42 -19.56
N CYS A 445 7.33 -3.78 -18.40
CA CYS A 445 7.16 -2.33 -18.31
C CYS A 445 8.37 -1.58 -18.88
N TRP A 446 9.57 -2.14 -18.71
CA TRP A 446 10.82 -1.46 -19.04
C TRP A 446 11.89 -2.44 -19.54
N ASP A 447 12.82 -1.92 -20.34
CA ASP A 447 14.06 -2.61 -20.70
C ASP A 447 15.20 -1.58 -20.91
N THR A 448 16.40 -1.92 -20.44
CA THR A 448 17.60 -1.11 -20.67
C THR A 448 18.06 -1.10 -22.13
N ASN A 449 17.66 -2.10 -22.91
CA ASN A 449 17.91 -2.17 -24.34
C ASN A 449 16.80 -1.40 -25.08
N PRO A 450 17.11 -0.26 -25.73
CA PRO A 450 16.10 0.55 -26.41
C PRO A 450 15.47 -0.16 -27.63
N GLN A 451 16.04 -1.29 -28.07
CA GLN A 451 15.48 -2.12 -29.14
C GLN A 451 14.58 -3.24 -28.61
N ALA A 452 14.60 -3.51 -27.31
CA ALA A 452 13.72 -4.50 -26.70
C ALA A 452 12.33 -3.90 -26.49
N THR A 453 11.31 -4.74 -26.67
CA THR A 453 9.92 -4.33 -26.44
C THR A 453 9.70 -4.05 -24.96
N HIS A 454 9.25 -2.84 -24.66
CA HIS A 454 8.85 -2.39 -23.32
C HIS A 454 7.67 -1.44 -23.46
N GLN A 455 6.89 -1.29 -22.39
CA GLN A 455 5.62 -0.57 -22.46
C GLN A 455 5.68 0.86 -21.95
N CYS A 456 6.53 1.18 -20.99
CA CYS A 456 6.59 2.50 -20.36
C CYS A 456 7.84 3.27 -20.80
N GLU A 457 7.69 4.56 -21.07
CA GLU A 457 8.78 5.39 -21.60
C GLU A 457 9.78 5.86 -20.54
N THR A 458 9.39 5.84 -19.26
CA THR A 458 10.21 6.30 -18.14
C THR A 458 10.17 5.27 -17.00
N GLN A 459 11.30 5.09 -16.29
CA GLN A 459 11.46 4.17 -15.15
C GLN A 459 11.50 4.88 -13.77
N ASP A 460 11.38 6.20 -13.77
CA ASP A 460 11.39 7.08 -12.60
C ASP A 460 10.98 8.50 -13.07
N GLY A 461 9.79 8.95 -12.68
CA GLY A 461 9.18 10.19 -13.10
C GLY A 461 9.93 11.44 -12.60
N PRO A 462 9.71 12.62 -13.23
CA PRO A 462 10.41 13.85 -12.87
C PRO A 462 9.95 14.51 -11.56
N LEU A 463 8.76 14.22 -11.04
CA LEU A 463 8.21 14.85 -9.84
C LEU A 463 8.80 14.29 -8.55
N LEU A 464 9.18 13.01 -8.51
CA LEU A 464 9.86 12.40 -7.36
C LEU A 464 10.98 11.44 -7.76
N ASN A 465 12.18 11.98 -7.91
CA ASN A 465 13.36 11.20 -8.24
C ASN A 465 13.63 10.07 -7.22
N GLY A 466 13.78 8.85 -7.74
CA GLY A 466 14.15 7.64 -7.03
C GLY A 466 12.99 6.90 -6.39
N ASP A 467 11.74 7.26 -6.67
CA ASP A 467 10.59 6.45 -6.27
C ASP A 467 10.34 5.30 -7.27
N GLY A 468 10.88 5.43 -8.49
CA GLY A 468 10.93 4.41 -9.50
C GLY A 468 9.55 4.01 -10.00
N ASP A 469 8.64 4.94 -10.12
CA ASP A 469 7.41 4.75 -10.88
C ASP A 469 7.68 4.63 -12.39
N PHE A 470 6.76 3.99 -13.09
CA PHE A 470 6.74 3.91 -14.53
C PHE A 470 5.79 4.98 -15.06
N GLU A 471 6.21 5.68 -16.11
CA GLU A 471 5.39 6.73 -16.72
C GLU A 471 5.16 6.49 -18.21
N ARG A 472 4.05 7.06 -18.73
CA ARG A 472 3.71 7.06 -20.15
C ARG A 472 3.68 5.65 -20.77
N CYS A 473 2.96 4.73 -20.13
CA CYS A 473 2.85 3.35 -20.57
C CYS A 473 1.98 3.20 -21.83
N ARG A 474 2.29 2.22 -22.68
CA ARG A 474 1.61 1.97 -23.95
C ARG A 474 0.72 0.75 -23.89
N ASP A 475 -0.41 0.81 -24.59
CA ASP A 475 -1.22 -0.38 -24.88
C ASP A 475 -0.67 -1.16 -26.09
N LEU A 476 -1.35 -2.24 -26.47
CA LEU A 476 -0.97 -3.05 -27.64
C LEU A 476 -1.16 -2.34 -28.99
N ASN A 477 -1.87 -1.21 -29.02
CA ASN A 477 -2.07 -0.36 -30.18
C ASN A 477 -1.10 0.85 -30.18
N ASN A 478 -0.16 0.90 -29.25
CA ASN A 478 0.78 2.00 -29.00
C ASN A 478 0.16 3.32 -28.51
N THR A 479 -1.09 3.31 -28.04
CA THR A 479 -1.70 4.46 -27.36
C THR A 479 -0.96 4.70 -26.04
N VAL A 480 -0.57 5.95 -25.77
CA VAL A 480 0.13 6.33 -24.54
C VAL A 480 -0.88 6.66 -23.45
N TRP A 481 -0.65 6.11 -22.26
CA TRP A 481 -1.40 6.32 -21.04
C TRP A 481 -0.51 7.05 -20.03
N GLY A 482 -0.93 8.25 -19.63
CA GLY A 482 -0.18 9.13 -18.74
C GLY A 482 -0.44 8.93 -17.24
N GLU A 483 -1.39 8.05 -16.87
CA GLU A 483 -1.77 7.82 -15.46
C GLU A 483 -1.53 6.37 -14.99
N PRO A 484 -0.35 5.76 -15.25
CA PRO A 484 -0.03 4.47 -14.68
C PRO A 484 0.19 4.54 -13.17
N VAL A 485 -0.14 3.47 -12.46
CA VAL A 485 0.25 3.26 -11.06
C VAL A 485 1.23 2.10 -11.00
N THR A 486 2.41 2.37 -10.46
CA THR A 486 3.45 1.37 -10.22
C THR A 486 3.29 0.81 -8.81
N VAL A 487 3.32 -0.52 -8.70
CA VAL A 487 3.15 -1.19 -7.41
C VAL A 487 4.47 -1.75 -6.91
N TYR A 488 4.71 -1.58 -5.61
CA TYR A 488 5.82 -2.16 -4.87
C TYR A 488 5.32 -3.02 -3.72
N LEU A 489 5.94 -4.19 -3.58
CA LEU A 489 5.66 -5.19 -2.55
C LEU A 489 6.78 -5.20 -1.50
N ASN A 490 6.45 -5.66 -0.29
CA ASN A 490 7.47 -5.95 0.72
C ASN A 490 8.24 -7.22 0.35
N GLY A 491 7.52 -8.32 0.13
CA GLY A 491 8.01 -9.60 -0.34
C GLY A 491 7.50 -9.94 -1.74
N ALA A 492 8.35 -10.55 -2.56
CA ALA A 492 8.01 -10.92 -3.94
C ALA A 492 6.82 -11.88 -4.04
N CYS A 493 6.61 -12.71 -3.03
CA CYS A 493 5.59 -13.76 -3.00
C CYS A 493 4.36 -13.39 -2.16
N ASP A 494 4.23 -12.15 -1.70
CA ASP A 494 3.13 -11.75 -0.80
C ASP A 494 1.75 -11.94 -1.45
N LEU A 495 1.70 -11.91 -2.79
CA LEU A 495 0.49 -11.98 -3.60
C LEU A 495 0.28 -13.32 -4.30
N VAL A 496 1.06 -14.33 -3.93
CA VAL A 496 1.06 -15.64 -4.58
C VAL A 496 0.83 -16.71 -3.52
N ASP A 497 -0.10 -17.62 -3.79
CA ASP A 497 -0.36 -18.74 -2.90
C ASP A 497 0.80 -19.75 -2.88
N GLU A 498 0.77 -20.66 -1.92
CA GLU A 498 1.84 -21.65 -1.73
C GLU A 498 2.04 -22.57 -2.95
N GLN A 499 0.98 -22.87 -3.71
CA GLN A 499 1.03 -23.76 -4.87
C GLN A 499 1.70 -23.10 -6.07
N HIS A 500 1.73 -21.77 -6.12
CA HIS A 500 2.24 -20.99 -7.25
C HIS A 500 3.52 -20.19 -6.92
N ARG A 501 4.22 -20.49 -5.81
CA ARG A 501 5.43 -19.76 -5.37
C ARG A 501 6.55 -19.69 -6.42
N ASP A 502 6.53 -20.50 -7.46
CA ASP A 502 7.47 -20.37 -8.55
C ASP A 502 7.25 -19.09 -9.38
N LEU A 503 6.02 -18.57 -9.44
CA LEU A 503 5.68 -17.35 -10.19
C LEU A 503 6.37 -16.10 -9.67
N CYS A 504 6.60 -16.01 -8.35
CA CYS A 504 7.24 -14.86 -7.70
C CYS A 504 8.78 -14.94 -7.70
N LYS A 505 9.40 -15.84 -8.47
CA LYS A 505 10.85 -15.88 -8.61
C LYS A 505 11.37 -14.65 -9.32
N ARG A 506 12.44 -14.06 -8.77
CA ARG A 506 13.16 -12.92 -9.34
C ARG A 506 14.57 -13.31 -9.76
N TYR A 507 15.10 -12.65 -10.79
CA TYR A 507 16.51 -12.80 -11.17
C TYR A 507 17.46 -12.28 -10.09
N SER A 508 17.01 -11.25 -9.37
CA SER A 508 17.71 -10.66 -8.24
C SER A 508 16.70 -10.09 -7.25
N GLU A 509 16.95 -10.31 -5.96
CA GLU A 509 16.23 -9.63 -4.88
C GLU A 509 16.78 -8.20 -4.71
N PRO A 510 15.92 -7.22 -4.38
CA PRO A 510 16.39 -5.88 -4.07
C PRO A 510 17.33 -5.92 -2.87
N PRO A 511 18.46 -5.20 -2.91
CA PRO A 511 19.43 -5.19 -1.82
C PRO A 511 18.76 -4.66 -0.54
N PRO A 512 19.10 -5.19 0.64
CA PRO A 512 18.48 -4.80 1.91
C PRO A 512 18.47 -3.27 2.09
N PRO A 513 17.56 -2.73 2.93
CA PRO A 513 17.51 -1.29 3.20
C PRO A 513 18.92 -0.76 3.48
N GLN A 514 19.27 0.34 2.82
CA GLN A 514 20.59 0.97 2.98
C GLN A 514 20.46 2.16 3.92
N ASP A 515 21.41 2.25 4.84
CA ASP A 515 21.56 3.33 5.80
C ASP A 515 22.10 4.59 5.09
N THR A 516 21.21 5.30 4.38
CA THR A 516 21.59 6.51 3.64
C THR A 516 21.84 7.72 4.56
N GLY A 517 21.70 7.55 5.88
CA GLY A 517 21.94 8.58 6.89
C GLY A 517 23.40 8.78 7.35
N ARG A 518 24.37 8.00 6.86
CA ARG A 518 25.80 8.29 7.09
C ARG A 518 26.50 8.63 5.79
N GLY A 519 26.26 9.85 5.31
CA GLY A 519 27.23 10.54 4.47
C GLY A 519 28.60 10.41 5.11
N LYS A 520 29.56 9.88 4.35
CA LYS A 520 30.97 9.81 4.76
C LYS A 520 31.45 11.23 5.07
N GLU A 521 31.53 11.60 6.34
CA GLU A 521 32.54 12.56 6.78
C GLU A 521 33.90 11.96 6.42
N LYS A 522 34.39 12.31 5.23
CA LYS A 522 35.78 12.08 4.85
C LYS A 522 36.62 12.89 5.85
N ARG A 523 37.33 12.19 6.74
CA ARG A 523 38.51 12.73 7.40
C ARG A 523 39.61 13.01 6.39
#